data_AF-A0A7Z0MTA6-F1
#
_entry.id   AF-A0A7Z0MTA6-F1
#
_cell.length_a   1.000
_cell.length_b   1.000
_cell.length_c   1.000
_cell.angle_alpha   90.00
_cell.angle_beta   90.00
_cell.angle_gamma   90.00
#
_symmetry.space_group_name_H-M   'P 1'
#
loop_
_entity.id
_entity.type
_entity.pdbx_description
1 polymer ?
#
loop_
_entity_poly.entity_id
_entity_poly.type
_entity_poly.pdbx_seq_one_letter_code
_entity_poly.pdbx_strand_id
1 'polypeptide(L)' 'MHIAEAKLGVSRSTIYRLVNEGQLVLIKIGKRSSGITAASVHALIERNKAIAC' A
#
# COMPACT_ATOMS: atom_id res chain seq x y z
N MET A 1 4.12 14.05 -7.66
CA MET A 1 4.06 13.18 -6.47
C MET A 1 2.93 12.18 -6.65
N HIS A 2 3.18 10.88 -6.49
CA HIS A 2 2.14 9.85 -6.68
C HIS A 2 1.21 9.85 -5.46
N ILE A 3 -0.12 9.75 -5.65
CA ILE A 3 -1.10 9.87 -4.56
C ILE A 3 -0.84 8.86 -3.43
N ALA A 4 -0.43 7.64 -3.78
CA ALA A 4 -0.13 6.60 -2.80
C ALA A 4 1.12 6.92 -1.95
N GLU A 5 2.16 7.51 -2.55
CA GLU A 5 3.35 7.94 -1.80
C GLU A 5 2.99 9.04 -0.79
N ALA A 6 2.18 10.01 -1.23
CA ALA A 6 1.73 11.12 -0.39
C ALA A 6 0.91 10.66 0.80
N LYS A 7 -0.05 9.75 0.56
CA LYS A 7 -0.96 9.28 1.60
C LYS A 7 -0.30 8.30 2.58
N LEU A 8 0.65 7.50 2.11
CA LEU A 8 1.31 6.49 2.92
C LEU A 8 2.63 6.98 3.53
N GLY A 9 3.17 8.13 3.08
CA GLY A 9 4.43 8.68 3.57
C GLY A 9 5.65 7.83 3.21
N VAL A 10 5.57 7.04 2.14
CA VAL A 10 6.63 6.09 1.72
C VAL A 10 6.96 6.26 0.25
N SER A 11 8.17 5.82 -0.13
CA SER A 11 8.62 5.84 -1.52
C SER A 11 7.82 4.86 -2.40
N ARG A 12 7.76 5.13 -3.71
CA ARG A 12 7.19 4.19 -4.69
C ARG A 12 7.81 2.81 -4.64
N SER A 13 9.13 2.69 -4.47
CA SER A 13 9.79 1.37 -4.40
C SER A 13 9.33 0.58 -3.18
N THR A 14 9.15 1.23 -2.04
CA THR A 14 8.54 0.63 -0.84
C THR A 14 7.14 0.12 -1.13
N ILE A 15 6.30 0.89 -1.82
CA ILE A 15 4.93 0.48 -2.19
C ILE A 15 4.98 -0.80 -3.03
N TYR A 16 5.79 -0.84 -4.09
CA TYR A 16 5.88 -2.03 -4.94
C TYR A 16 6.49 -3.24 -4.23
N ARG A 17 7.45 -3.02 -3.32
CA ARG A 17 7.97 -4.08 -2.47
C ARG A 17 6.87 -4.69 -1.60
N LEU A 18 6.07 -3.87 -0.93
CA LEU A 18 4.95 -4.34 -0.10
C LEU A 18 3.87 -5.05 -0.92
N VAL A 19 3.63 -4.62 -2.16
CA VAL A 19 2.74 -5.32 -3.09
C VAL A 19 3.32 -6.69 -3.48
N ASN A 20 4.62 -6.75 -3.79
CA ASN A 20 5.32 -7.97 -4.16
C ASN A 20 5.37 -8.98 -3.00
N GLU A 21 5.48 -8.49 -1.76
CA GLU A 21 5.40 -9.28 -0.53
C GLU A 21 3.95 -9.67 -0.14
N GLY A 22 2.94 -9.24 -0.92
CA GLY A 22 1.53 -9.55 -0.66
C GLY A 22 0.91 -8.79 0.52
N GLN A 23 1.60 -7.77 1.04
CA GLN A 23 1.12 -6.96 2.16
C GLN A 23 0.15 -5.86 1.71
N LEU A 24 0.32 -5.33 0.50
CA LEU A 24 -0.60 -4.38 -0.12
C LEU A 24 -1.22 -4.96 -1.40
N VAL A 25 -2.47 -4.58 -1.68
CA VAL A 25 -3.16 -5.03 -2.88
C VAL A 25 -3.22 -3.89 -3.89
N LEU A 26 -2.53 -4.07 -5.01
CA LEU A 26 -2.57 -3.17 -6.16
C LEU A 26 -3.71 -3.58 -7.10
N ILE A 27 -4.60 -2.65 -7.40
CA ILE A 27 -5.66 -2.83 -8.40
C ILE A 27 -5.45 -1.87 -9.56
N LYS A 28 -5.90 -2.29 -10.74
CA LYS A 28 -5.94 -1.43 -11.92
C LYS A 28 -7.22 -0.60 -11.88
N ILE A 29 -7.08 0.72 -11.96
CA ILE A 29 -8.21 1.67 -12.00
C ILE A 29 -8.48 2.12 -13.44
N GLY A 30 -7.45 2.14 -14.30
CA GLY A 30 -7.58 2.51 -15.70
C GLY A 30 -6.34 2.16 -16.52
N LYS A 31 -6.32 2.58 -17.79
CA LYS A 31 -5.24 2.25 -18.74
C LYS A 31 -3.84 2.61 -18.24
N ARG A 32 -3.74 3.76 -17.54
CA ARG A 32 -2.48 4.32 -17.00
C ARG A 32 -2.53 4.54 -15.49
N SER A 33 -3.58 4.07 -14.82
CA SER A 33 -3.80 4.29 -13.40
C SER A 33 -3.99 2.97 -12.65
N SER A 34 -3.28 2.88 -11.53
CA SER A 34 -3.42 1.81 -10.55
C SER A 34 -3.54 2.45 -9.17
N GLY A 35 -4.17 1.75 -8.25
CA GLY A 35 -4.34 2.19 -6.88
C GLY A 35 -4.13 1.06 -5.89
N ILE A 36 -3.88 1.43 -4.64
CA ILE A 36 -3.80 0.49 -3.53
C ILE A 36 -5.16 0.47 -2.84
N THR A 37 -5.66 -0.71 -2.48
CA THR A 37 -6.95 -0.84 -1.80
C THR A 37 -6.85 -0.37 -0.35
N ALA A 38 -7.86 0.36 0.13
CA ALA A 38 -7.93 0.81 1.52
C ALA A 38 -7.92 -0.37 2.52
N ALA A 39 -8.59 -1.48 2.17
CA ALA A 39 -8.63 -2.68 2.99
C ALA A 39 -7.23 -3.27 3.26
N SER A 40 -6.37 -3.34 2.23
CA SER A 40 -5.00 -3.84 2.40
C SER A 40 -4.14 -2.92 3.28
N VAL A 41 -4.35 -1.61 3.17
CA VAL A 41 -3.69 -0.62 4.03
C VAL A 41 -4.14 -0.77 5.49
N HIS A 42 -5.45 -0.89 5.75
CA HIS A 42 -5.96 -1.11 7.11
C HIS A 42 -5.42 -2.41 7.70
N ALA A 43 -5.42 -3.51 6.94
CA ALA A 43 -4.88 -4.78 7.40
C ALA A 43 -3.39 -4.69 7.77
N LEU A 44 -2.60 -3.95 6.98
CA LEU A 44 -1.18 -3.72 7.28
C LEU A 44 -1.00 -2.93 8.57
N ILE A 45 -1.81 -1.88 8.79
CA ILE A 45 -1.77 -1.08 10.02
C ILE A 45 -2.10 -1.93 11.23
N GLU A 46 -3.18 -2.72 11.18
CA GLU A 46 -3.60 -3.55 12.32
C GLU A 46 -2.58 -4.64 12.65
N ARG A 47 -1.95 -5.27 11.65
CA ARG A 47 -0.84 -6.22 11.89
C ARG A 47 0.35 -5.56 12.59
N ASN A 48 0.75 -4.36 12.15
CA ASN A 48 1.88 -3.66 12.75
C ASN A 48 1.60 -3.19 14.17
N LYS A 49 0.36 -2.80 14.48
CA LYS A 49 -0.07 -2.51 15.85
C LYS A 49 0.02 -3.75 16.74
N ALA A 50 -0.38 -4.91 16.24
CA ALA A 50 -0.31 -6.17 16.98
C ALA A 50 1.13 -6.66 17.24
N ILE A 51 2.09 -6.30 16.38
CA ILE A 51 3.52 -6.62 16.57
C ILE A 51 4.20 -5.66 17.55
N ALA A 52 3.69 -4.44 17.68
CA ALA A 52 4.26 -3.40 18.54
C ALA A 52 3.81 -3.49 20.01
N CYS A 53 3.02 -4.50 20.37
CA CYS A 53 2.53 -4.80 21.72
C CYS A 53 3.25 -6.04 22.25
#